data_AF-A0A3D4ENC0-F1
#
_entry.id   AF-A0A3D4ENC0-F1
#
_cell.length_a   1.000
_cell.length_b   1.000
_cell.length_c   1.000
_cell.angle_alpha   90.00
_cell.angle_beta   90.00
_cell.angle_gamma   90.00
#
_symmetry.space_group_name_H-M   'P 1'
#
loop_
_entity.id
_entity.type
_entity.pdbx_description
1 polymer ?
#
loop_
_entity_poly.entity_id
_entity_poly.type
_entity_poly.pdbx_seq_one_letter_code
_entity_poly.pdbx_strand_id
1 'polypeptide(L)'
;IAEVLKFADKTKNTLVVITADHETSGFGIISGDLDKGELHGEFLTTNHTGIMVPVFAYGPQAEKFRGAYENTEIFHKILTALE
;
A
#
# COMPACT_ATOMS: atom_id res chain seq x y z
N ILE A 1 4.29 4.76 9.50
CA ILE A 1 4.68 3.38 9.09
C ILE A 1 5.84 2.86 9.94
N ALA A 2 7.01 3.52 9.99
CA ALA A 2 8.17 3.01 10.73
C ALA A 2 7.88 2.59 12.20
N GLU A 3 7.12 3.38 12.95
CA GLU A 3 6.80 3.05 14.35
C GLU A 3 5.95 1.80 14.53
N VAL A 4 4.96 1.56 13.65
CA VAL A 4 4.14 0.34 13.73
C VAL A 4 4.93 -0.90 13.35
N LEU A 5 5.90 -0.78 12.43
CA LEU A 5 6.82 -1.87 12.09
C LEU A 5 7.78 -2.19 13.24
N LYS A 6 8.35 -1.18 13.91
CA LYS A 6 9.14 -1.38 15.14
C LYS A 6 8.35 -2.07 16.24
N PHE A 7 7.07 -1.71 16.40
CA PHE A 7 6.18 -2.36 17.34
C PHE A 7 5.96 -3.84 16.96
N ALA A 8 5.63 -4.13 15.70
CA ALA A 8 5.46 -5.50 15.22
C ALA A 8 6.74 -6.34 15.37
N ASP A 9 7.92 -5.73 15.17
CA ASP A 9 9.21 -6.36 15.40
C ASP A 9 9.47 -6.69 16.87
N LYS A 10 8.93 -5.90 17.80
CA LYS A 10 9.09 -6.13 19.24
C LYS A 10 8.13 -7.21 19.75
N THR A 11 6.89 -7.21 19.28
CA THR A 11 5.85 -8.12 19.79
C THR A 11 5.85 -9.47 19.10
N LYS A 12 6.28 -9.54 17.83
CA LYS A 12 6.30 -10.75 16.97
C LYS A 12 4.95 -11.45 16.78
N ASN A 13 3.86 -10.92 17.34
CA ASN A 13 2.49 -11.42 17.24
C ASN A 13 1.54 -10.37 16.62
N THR A 14 2.09 -9.40 15.92
CA THR A 14 1.32 -8.28 15.34
C THR A 14 1.41 -8.34 13.82
N LEU A 15 0.25 -8.40 13.18
CA LEU A 15 0.10 -8.20 11.74
C LEU A 15 -0.16 -6.72 11.47
N VAL A 16 0.57 -6.15 10.51
CA VAL A 16 0.39 -4.79 10.00
C VAL A 16 -0.05 -4.89 8.55
N VAL A 17 -1.21 -4.32 8.22
CA VAL A 17 -1.73 -4.21 6.85
C VAL A 17 -1.81 -2.74 6.46
N ILE A 18 -1.26 -2.38 5.31
CA ILE A 18 -1.21 -1.01 4.79
C ILE A 18 -1.77 -1.04 3.37
N THR A 19 -2.73 -0.18 3.07
CA THR A 19 -3.29 0.00 1.73
C THR A 19 -3.71 1.45 1.55
N ALA A 20 -4.06 1.82 0.33
CA ALA A 20 -4.87 3.02 0.06
C ALA A 20 -6.35 2.64 -0.09
N ASP A 21 -7.21 3.64 0.02
CA ASP A 21 -8.63 3.58 -0.31
C ASP A 21 -8.86 3.72 -1.82
N HIS A 22 -8.12 4.61 -2.48
CA HIS A 22 -8.08 4.78 -3.93
C HIS A 22 -6.84 5.57 -4.38
N GLU A 23 -6.59 5.63 -5.69
CA GLU A 23 -5.62 6.57 -6.28
C GLU A 23 -6.29 7.93 -6.54
N THR A 24 -5.51 9.01 -6.45
CA THR A 24 -5.99 10.37 -6.67
C THR A 24 -5.10 11.13 -7.65
N SER A 25 -5.75 11.75 -8.63
CA SER A 25 -5.20 12.65 -9.64
C SER A 25 -4.37 12.04 -10.76
N GLY A 26 -4.10 10.72 -10.75
CA GLY A 26 -3.34 10.05 -11.79
C GLY A 26 -1.91 10.59 -11.89
N PHE A 27 -1.23 10.75 -10.75
CA PHE A 27 0.11 11.33 -10.75
C PHE A 27 1.11 10.41 -11.47
N GLY A 28 1.75 10.94 -12.50
CA GLY A 28 2.78 10.24 -13.27
C GLY A 28 4.11 10.98 -13.23
N ILE A 29 5.21 10.24 -13.08
CA ILE A 29 6.56 10.74 -13.35
C ILE A 29 6.79 10.62 -14.85
N ILE A 30 6.87 11.75 -15.55
CA ILE A 30 6.91 11.79 -17.01
C ILE A 30 8.35 11.86 -17.53
N SER A 31 9.20 12.62 -16.85
CA SER A 31 10.61 12.77 -17.20
C SER A 31 11.43 13.23 -15.99
N GLY A 32 12.74 13.30 -16.15
CA GLY A 32 13.67 13.73 -15.10
C GLY A 32 15.12 13.63 -15.55
N ASP A 33 15.99 14.25 -14.78
CA ASP A 33 17.44 14.27 -14.98
C ASP A 33 18.09 13.96 -13.63
N LEU A 34 18.63 12.74 -13.49
CA LEU A 34 19.22 12.28 -12.23
C LEU A 34 20.51 13.02 -11.89
N ASP A 35 21.28 13.45 -12.90
CA ASP A 35 22.54 14.17 -12.67
C ASP A 35 22.27 15.57 -12.12
N LYS A 36 21.14 16.17 -12.50
CA LYS A 36 20.66 17.46 -11.97
C LYS A 36 19.77 17.34 -10.73
N GLY A 37 19.31 16.14 -10.40
CA GLY A 37 18.34 15.92 -9.32
C GLY A 37 16.95 16.47 -9.66
N GLU A 38 16.58 16.51 -10.94
CA GLU A 38 15.29 17.04 -11.41
C GLU A 38 14.31 15.91 -11.73
N LEU A 39 13.04 16.14 -11.40
CA LEU A 39 11.92 15.25 -11.70
C LEU A 39 10.75 16.08 -12.23
N HIS A 40 10.17 15.66 -13.34
CA HIS A 40 8.95 16.24 -13.88
C HIS A 40 7.79 15.27 -13.69
N GLY A 41 6.80 15.71 -12.90
CA GLY A 41 5.58 14.95 -12.64
C GLY A 41 4.35 15.72 -13.10
N GLU A 42 3.35 15.00 -13.59
CA GLU A 42 2.08 15.58 -14.03
C GLU A 42 0.88 14.82 -13.46
N PHE A 43 -0.26 15.49 -13.43
CA PHE A 43 -1.54 14.94 -13.00
C PHE A 43 -2.50 14.88 -14.19
N LEU A 44 -3.20 13.77 -14.32
CA LEU A 44 -4.20 13.57 -15.38
C LEU A 44 -5.56 14.20 -15.04
N THR A 45 -5.87 14.36 -13.76
CA THR A 45 -7.18 14.84 -13.28
C THR A 45 -7.08 15.46 -11.88
N THR A 46 -8.10 16.22 -11.47
CA THR A 46 -8.25 16.73 -10.09
C THR A 46 -9.12 15.81 -9.21
N ASN A 47 -9.48 14.62 -9.71
CA ASN A 47 -10.35 13.65 -9.03
C ASN A 47 -9.65 12.29 -8.90
N HIS A 48 -10.36 11.27 -8.42
CA HIS A 48 -9.85 9.90 -8.27
C HIS A 48 -9.67 9.20 -9.61
N THR A 49 -8.82 8.18 -9.63
CA THR A 49 -8.72 7.23 -10.75
C THR A 49 -8.99 5.79 -10.30
N GLY A 50 -9.25 4.90 -11.25
CA GLY A 50 -9.59 3.50 -11.00
C GLY A 50 -8.41 2.53 -11.06
N ILE A 51 -7.17 3.01 -10.95
CA ILE A 51 -6.00 2.12 -10.95
C ILE A 51 -5.95 1.30 -9.64
N MET A 52 -5.47 0.06 -9.74
CA MET A 52 -5.25 -0.77 -8.55
C MET A 52 -4.30 -0.09 -7.57
N VAL A 53 -4.65 -0.14 -6.29
CA VAL A 53 -3.80 0.32 -5.19
C VAL A 53 -3.07 -0.86 -4.54
N PRO A 54 -1.83 -0.67 -4.05
CA PRO A 54 -1.08 -1.74 -3.41
C PRO A 54 -1.62 -2.05 -2.01
N VAL A 55 -1.60 -3.34 -1.65
CA VAL A 55 -1.72 -3.79 -0.27
C VAL A 55 -0.36 -4.34 0.18
N PHE A 56 0.19 -3.79 1.26
CA PHE A 56 1.39 -4.28 1.92
C PHE A 56 0.99 -4.94 3.24
N ALA A 57 1.63 -6.08 3.56
CA ALA A 57 1.44 -6.76 4.83
C ALA A 57 2.79 -7.14 5.45
N TYR A 58 2.90 -7.01 6.78
CA TYR A 58 4.11 -7.34 7.54
C TYR A 58 3.75 -8.01 8.87
N GLY A 59 4.52 -9.03 9.25
CA GLY A 59 4.29 -9.82 10.47
C GLY A 59 3.69 -11.21 10.18
N PRO A 60 3.22 -11.92 11.22
CA PRO A 60 2.58 -13.22 11.06
C PRO A 60 1.37 -13.14 10.13
N GLN A 61 1.14 -14.19 9.34
CA GLN A 61 0.00 -14.31 8.40
C GLN A 61 0.02 -13.31 7.22
N ALA A 62 1.10 -12.54 7.03
CA ALA A 62 1.19 -11.52 5.96
C ALA A 62 1.02 -12.11 4.55
N GLU A 63 1.39 -13.38 4.35
CA GLU A 63 1.24 -14.09 3.09
C GLU A 63 -0.23 -14.23 2.63
N LYS A 64 -1.20 -14.16 3.55
CA LYS A 64 -2.64 -14.19 3.23
C LYS A 64 -3.12 -12.98 2.41
N PHE A 65 -2.32 -11.91 2.37
CA PHE A 65 -2.60 -10.65 1.66
C PHE A 65 -1.86 -10.56 0.32
N ARG A 66 -1.25 -11.65 -0.17
CA ARG A 66 -0.63 -11.67 -1.51
C ARG A 66 -1.69 -11.86 -2.60
N GLY A 67 -1.44 -11.25 -3.75
CA GLY A 67 -2.26 -11.39 -4.96
C GLY A 67 -3.07 -10.13 -5.28
N ALA A 68 -3.96 -10.25 -6.27
CA ALA A 68 -4.92 -9.22 -6.63
C ALA A 68 -6.33 -9.70 -6.21
N TYR A 69 -7.07 -8.83 -5.55
CA TYR A 69 -8.40 -9.13 -5.01
C TYR A 69 -9.16 -7.83 -4.73
N GLU A 70 -10.48 -7.94 -4.58
CA GLU A 70 -11.36 -6.82 -4.22
C GLU A 70 -11.09 -6.32 -2.80
N ASN A 71 -11.24 -5.02 -2.55
CA ASN A 71 -10.97 -4.43 -1.24
C ASN A 71 -11.84 -5.01 -0.11
N THR A 72 -13.04 -5.52 -0.42
CA THR A 72 -13.93 -6.20 0.52
C THR A 72 -13.29 -7.45 1.13
N GLU A 73 -12.38 -8.10 0.41
CA GLU A 73 -11.66 -9.28 0.89
C GLU A 73 -10.70 -8.94 2.05
N ILE A 74 -10.27 -7.68 2.20
CA ILE A 74 -9.36 -7.27 3.28
C ILE A 74 -9.99 -7.54 4.64
N PHE A 75 -11.28 -7.23 4.81
CA PHE A 75 -12.02 -7.50 6.05
C PHE A 75 -12.00 -8.99 6.39
N HIS A 76 -12.35 -9.84 5.42
CA HIS A 76 -12.40 -11.29 5.62
C HIS A 76 -11.00 -11.86 5.90
N LYS A 77 -9.98 -11.40 5.20
CA LYS A 77 -8.59 -11.81 5.42
C LYS A 77 -8.07 -11.44 6.80
N ILE A 78 -8.46 -10.28 7.34
CA ILE A 78 -8.12 -9.88 8.72
C ILE A 78 -8.74 -10.87 9.71
N LEU A 79 -10.01 -11.24 9.54
CA LEU A 79 -10.65 -12.24 10.40
C LEU A 79 -9.92 -13.59 10.34
N THR A 80 -9.61 -14.07 9.13
CA THR A 80 -8.83 -15.31 8.94
C THR A 80 -7.42 -15.23 9.52
N ALA A 81 -6.83 -14.03 9.68
CA ALA A 81 -5.51 -13.87 10.29
C ALA A 81 -5.54 -13.86 11.83
N LEU A 82 -6.72 -13.68 12.44
CA LEU A 82 -6.92 -13.69 13.89
C LEU A 82 -7.23 -15.09 14.44
N GLU A 83 -7.60 -16.03 13.57
CA GLU A 83 -7.74 -17.46 13.86
C GLU A 83 -6.38 -18.16 13.96
#